data_AF-A0A7J3TX55-F1
#
_entry.id   AF-A0A7J3TX55-F1
#
_cell.length_a   1.000
_cell.length_b   1.000
_cell.length_c   1.000
_cell.angle_alpha   90.00
_cell.angle_beta   90.00
_cell.angle_gamma   90.00
#
_symmetry.space_group_name_H-M   'P 1'
#
loop_
_entity.id
_entity.type
_entity.pdbx_description
1 polymer ?
#
loop_
_entity_poly.entity_id
_entity_poly.type
_entity_poly.pdbx_seq_one_letter_code
_entity_poly.pdbx_strand_id
1 'polypeptide(L)'
;MINQDATAIETTKMHLTINIYEGLANLRYLSGISLRINSEVVEIFREAFGHLIRFASIPDFETVNNLLSRPSVLYAFPMLLRRVHEFLETIGLHRGEDFQCEVSEWIDYEVEGWNHLQLKVTLLKSGRNKLFERGMDKFTLLKNLITMASQILPHEVRQE
;
A
#
# COMPACT_ATOMS: atom_id res chain seq x y z
N MET A 1 1.24 -24.49 43.92
CA MET A 1 1.83 -23.94 42.68
C MET A 1 1.22 -24.68 41.51
N ILE A 2 0.21 -24.09 40.87
CA ILE A 2 -0.30 -24.54 39.59
C ILE A 2 -0.08 -23.34 38.67
N ASN A 3 0.96 -23.41 37.84
CA ASN A 3 1.16 -22.43 36.78
C ASN A 3 0.02 -22.61 35.77
N GLN A 4 -0.92 -21.67 35.78
CA GLN A 4 -1.80 -21.40 34.66
C GLN A 4 -1.08 -20.40 33.76
N ASP A 5 -0.15 -20.88 32.95
CA ASP A 5 0.33 -20.08 31.82
C ASP A 5 -0.70 -20.22 30.71
N ALA A 6 -1.52 -19.17 30.63
CA ALA A 6 -2.46 -18.93 29.56
C ALA A 6 -1.73 -19.09 28.21
N THR A 7 -2.20 -20.05 27.44
CA THR A 7 -1.80 -20.28 26.06
C THR A 7 -1.95 -18.98 25.27
N ALA A 8 -0.81 -18.48 24.81
CA ALA A 8 -0.71 -17.36 23.89
C ALA A 8 -1.53 -17.67 22.63
N ILE A 9 -2.68 -17.03 22.51
CA ILE A 9 -3.41 -16.93 21.25
C ILE A 9 -2.62 -15.92 20.40
N GLU A 10 -1.62 -16.40 19.68
CA GLU A 10 -1.01 -15.65 18.58
C GLU A 10 -2.10 -15.36 17.55
N THR A 11 -2.66 -14.16 17.66
CA THR A 11 -3.63 -13.60 16.74
C THR A 11 -2.90 -13.25 15.45
N THR A 12 -2.85 -14.24 14.55
CA THR A 12 -2.26 -14.11 13.21
C THR A 12 -2.89 -12.89 12.53
N LYS A 13 -2.11 -11.84 12.29
CA LYS A 13 -2.53 -10.69 11.47
C LYS A 13 -2.60 -11.18 10.02
N MET A 14 -3.62 -10.73 9.28
CA MET A 14 -3.74 -11.05 7.87
C MET A 14 -3.37 -9.81 7.06
N HIS A 15 -2.35 -9.95 6.24
CA HIS A 15 -1.83 -8.90 5.37
C HIS A 15 -2.25 -9.17 3.93
N LEU A 16 -2.87 -8.18 3.29
CA LEU A 16 -3.12 -8.14 1.86
C LEU A 16 -2.17 -7.12 1.27
N THR A 17 -1.18 -7.60 0.54
CA THR A 17 -0.18 -6.77 -0.12
C THR A 17 -0.57 -6.62 -1.58
N ILE A 18 -0.68 -5.37 -2.04
CA ILE A 18 -0.69 -5.06 -3.47
C ILE A 18 0.75 -4.71 -3.84
N ASN A 19 1.44 -5.65 -4.49
CA ASN A 19 2.72 -5.38 -5.12
C ASN A 19 2.47 -4.62 -6.42
N ILE A 20 3.16 -3.50 -6.60
CA ILE A 20 3.15 -2.75 -7.84
C ILE A 20 4.12 -3.45 -8.80
N TYR A 21 3.75 -4.64 -9.32
CA TYR A 21 4.44 -5.24 -10.47
C TYR A 21 3.61 -6.33 -11.17
N GLU A 22 3.52 -6.24 -12.50
CA GLU A 22 3.31 -7.34 -13.43
C GLU A 22 4.16 -7.07 -14.70
N GLY A 23 5.15 -7.91 -14.99
CA GLY A 23 5.74 -8.05 -16.34
C GLY A 23 7.17 -7.54 -16.56
N LEU A 24 8.09 -8.48 -16.79
CA LEU A 24 9.49 -8.32 -17.20
C LEU A 24 9.73 -7.46 -18.45
N ALA A 25 10.94 -6.87 -18.46
CA ALA A 25 11.84 -6.59 -19.59
C ALA A 25 11.96 -5.14 -20.09
N ASN A 26 13.19 -4.63 -19.94
CA ASN A 26 13.85 -3.57 -20.70
C ASN A 26 13.18 -2.18 -20.73
N LEU A 27 13.83 -1.21 -20.08
CA LEU A 27 14.23 0.05 -20.72
C LEU A 27 15.23 0.82 -19.83
N ARG A 28 16.47 0.94 -20.33
CA ARG A 28 17.39 2.01 -19.96
C ARG A 28 16.88 3.33 -20.56
N TYR A 29 17.25 4.46 -19.94
CA TYR A 29 16.89 5.87 -20.23
C TYR A 29 15.59 6.32 -19.55
N LEU A 30 15.60 7.39 -18.74
CA LEU A 30 15.88 8.75 -19.17
C LEU A 30 16.70 9.56 -18.14
N SER A 31 17.95 9.86 -18.49
CA SER A 31 18.65 11.05 -18.00
C SER A 31 18.12 12.29 -18.75
N GLY A 32 17.69 13.33 -18.03
CA GLY A 32 17.72 14.69 -18.61
C GLY A 32 16.47 15.57 -18.52
N ILE A 33 15.64 15.47 -17.47
CA ILE A 33 14.65 16.52 -17.17
C ILE A 33 15.09 17.28 -15.92
N SER A 34 15.77 18.41 -16.10
CA SER A 34 15.89 19.43 -15.05
C SER A 34 14.53 20.13 -14.93
N LEU A 35 13.64 19.55 -14.13
CA LEU A 35 12.43 20.25 -13.70
C LEU A 35 12.90 21.42 -12.81
N ARG A 36 12.65 22.65 -13.24
CA ARG A 36 12.64 23.80 -12.31
C ARG A 36 11.59 23.48 -11.26
N ILE A 37 12.03 23.07 -10.07
CA ILE A 37 11.17 22.96 -8.89
C ILE A 37 10.71 24.38 -8.57
N ASN A 38 9.55 24.78 -9.08
CA ASN A 38 8.88 25.99 -8.63
C ASN A 38 8.15 25.68 -7.31
N SER A 39 7.74 26.72 -6.58
CA SER A 39 7.03 26.56 -5.31
C SER A 39 5.75 25.72 -5.43
N GLU A 40 5.10 25.74 -6.60
CA GLU A 40 3.85 25.03 -6.88
C GLU A 40 4.02 23.50 -6.92
N VAL A 41 5.10 23.01 -7.53
CA VAL A 41 5.43 21.57 -7.55
C VAL A 41 5.74 21.05 -6.14
N VAL A 42 6.39 21.87 -5.30
CA VAL A 42 6.66 21.52 -3.89
C VAL A 42 5.37 21.44 -3.07
N GLU A 43 4.42 22.36 -3.30
CA GLU A 43 3.10 22.31 -2.65
C GLU A 43 2.34 21.04 -3.05
N ILE A 44 2.31 20.68 -4.34
CA ILE A 44 1.65 19.45 -4.82
C ILE A 44 2.22 18.19 -4.14
N PHE A 45 3.55 18.08 -4.02
CA PHE A 45 4.15 16.92 -3.33
C PHE A 45 3.87 16.92 -1.84
N ARG A 46 3.84 18.09 -1.20
CA ARG A 46 3.48 18.23 0.21
C ARG A 46 2.04 17.82 0.46
N GLU A 47 1.12 18.22 -0.42
CA GLU A 47 -0.28 17.82 -0.35
C GLU A 47 -0.45 16.32 -0.57
N ALA A 48 0.21 15.75 -1.58
CA ALA A 48 0.19 14.31 -1.86
C ALA A 48 0.73 13.50 -0.68
N PHE A 49 1.88 13.89 -0.14
CA PHE A 49 2.48 13.26 1.03
C PHE A 49 1.63 13.44 2.29
N GLY A 50 1.08 14.64 2.51
CA GLY A 50 0.17 14.96 3.59
C GLY A 50 -1.11 14.13 3.55
N HIS A 51 -1.65 13.89 2.35
CA HIS A 51 -2.77 12.97 2.15
C HIS A 51 -2.36 11.53 2.50
N LEU A 52 -1.21 11.08 2.02
CA LEU A 52 -0.71 9.73 2.26
C LEU A 52 -0.60 9.43 3.76
N ILE A 53 0.08 10.29 4.53
CA ILE A 53 0.26 10.09 5.99
C ILE A 53 -1.04 10.21 6.80
N ARG A 54 -2.08 10.86 6.25
CA ARG A 54 -3.41 10.95 6.89
C ARG A 54 -4.19 9.65 6.79
N PHE A 55 -3.87 8.82 5.79
CA PHE A 55 -4.69 7.69 5.39
C PHE A 55 -3.93 6.36 5.46
N ALA A 56 -2.60 6.37 5.49
CA ALA A 56 -1.75 5.20 5.67
C ALA A 56 -0.58 5.51 6.61
N SER A 57 -0.11 4.50 7.35
CA SER A 57 1.16 4.58 8.07
C SER A 57 2.34 4.38 7.13
N ILE A 58 3.46 5.01 7.43
CA ILE A 58 4.76 4.73 6.78
C ILE A 58 5.72 4.31 7.90
N PRO A 59 6.20 3.06 7.93
CA PRO A 59 6.83 2.49 9.12
C PRO A 59 8.27 2.95 9.34
N ASP A 60 8.97 3.34 8.27
CA ASP A 60 10.40 3.66 8.31
C ASP A 60 10.77 4.83 7.39
N PHE A 61 11.94 5.40 7.66
CA PHE A 61 12.47 6.54 6.92
C PHE A 61 12.91 6.17 5.50
N GLU A 62 13.28 4.91 5.26
CA GLU A 62 13.72 4.44 3.95
C GLU A 62 12.58 4.48 2.94
N THR A 63 11.40 3.99 3.33
CA THR A 63 10.16 4.09 2.55
C THR A 63 9.79 5.54 2.26
N VAL A 64 9.93 6.45 3.24
CA VAL A 64 9.71 7.89 3.03
C VAL A 64 10.67 8.43 1.97
N ASN A 65 11.95 8.09 2.07
CA ASN A 65 12.96 8.53 1.12
C ASN A 65 12.70 7.98 -0.29
N ASN A 66 12.30 6.70 -0.40
CA ASN A 66 11.96 6.09 -1.68
C ASN A 66 10.75 6.77 -2.33
N LEU A 67 9.67 7.01 -1.56
CA LEU A 67 8.51 7.78 -2.03
C LEU A 67 8.89 9.19 -2.53
N LEU A 68 9.72 9.92 -1.77
CA LEU A 68 10.14 11.27 -2.14
C LEU A 68 11.07 11.29 -3.36
N SER A 69 11.84 10.21 -3.59
CA SER A 69 12.69 10.05 -4.77
C SER A 69 11.93 9.64 -6.04
N ARG A 70 10.66 9.21 -5.90
CA ARG A 70 9.78 8.81 -7.02
C ARG A 70 8.51 9.68 -7.10
N PRO A 71 8.62 10.91 -7.61
CA PRO A 71 7.51 11.85 -7.78
C PRO A 71 6.24 11.30 -8.42
N SER A 72 6.39 10.50 -9.49
CA SER A 72 5.30 9.82 -10.21
C SER A 72 4.50 8.91 -9.27
N VAL A 73 5.21 8.11 -8.49
CA VAL A 73 4.66 7.18 -7.52
C VAL A 73 3.97 7.91 -6.37
N LEU A 74 4.64 8.91 -5.78
CA LEU A 74 4.08 9.72 -4.69
C LEU A 74 2.77 10.41 -5.10
N TYR A 75 2.67 10.88 -6.34
CA TYR A 75 1.46 11.51 -6.86
C TYR A 75 0.32 10.49 -7.10
N ALA A 76 0.64 9.26 -7.51
CA ALA A 76 -0.36 8.22 -7.81
C ALA A 76 -0.94 7.55 -6.56
N PHE A 77 -0.14 7.37 -5.50
CA PHE A 77 -0.56 6.66 -4.28
C PHE A 77 -1.81 7.23 -3.59
N PRO A 78 -1.98 8.56 -3.44
CA PRO A 78 -3.18 9.14 -2.85
C PRO A 78 -4.48 8.71 -3.55
N MET A 79 -4.46 8.62 -4.89
CA MET A 79 -5.61 8.17 -5.66
C MET A 79 -5.90 6.69 -5.42
N LEU A 80 -4.86 5.84 -5.41
CA LEU A 80 -5.00 4.42 -5.10
C LEU A 80 -5.57 4.22 -3.69
N LEU A 81 -4.99 4.88 -2.70
CA LEU A 81 -5.39 4.77 -1.30
C LEU A 81 -6.85 5.19 -1.09
N ARG A 82 -7.26 6.29 -1.72
CA ARG A 82 -8.66 6.74 -1.71
C ARG A 82 -9.61 5.68 -2.27
N ARG A 83 -9.27 5.07 -3.41
CA ARG A 83 -10.12 4.05 -4.04
C ARG A 83 -10.18 2.76 -3.25
N VAL A 84 -9.06 2.35 -2.66
CA VAL A 84 -9.01 1.22 -1.73
C VAL A 84 -9.93 1.48 -0.54
N HIS A 85 -9.88 2.67 0.05
CA HIS A 85 -10.78 3.03 1.14
C HIS A 85 -12.25 3.02 0.72
N GLU A 86 -12.59 3.70 -0.38
CA GLU A 86 -13.96 3.74 -0.92
C GLU A 86 -14.52 2.32 -1.14
N PHE A 87 -13.72 1.43 -1.70
CA PHE A 87 -14.11 0.04 -1.92
C PHE A 87 -14.29 -0.73 -0.60
N LEU A 88 -13.35 -0.63 0.34
CA LEU A 88 -13.44 -1.32 1.63
C LEU A 88 -14.65 -0.84 2.43
N GLU A 89 -14.96 0.45 2.39
CA GLU A 89 -16.17 1.03 2.99
C GLU A 89 -17.45 0.55 2.28
N THR A 90 -17.43 0.39 0.95
CA THR A 90 -18.57 -0.14 0.18
C THR A 90 -18.88 -1.58 0.58
N ILE A 91 -17.87 -2.40 0.84
CA ILE A 91 -18.06 -3.75 1.37
C ILE A 91 -18.23 -3.76 2.90
N GLY A 92 -18.43 -2.59 3.51
CA GLY A 92 -18.82 -2.34 4.90
C GLY A 92 -17.72 -2.55 5.94
N LEU A 93 -16.46 -2.29 5.59
CA LEU A 93 -15.33 -2.23 6.50
C LEU A 93 -14.98 -0.77 6.80
N HIS A 94 -14.81 -0.43 8.08
CA HIS A 94 -14.47 0.92 8.52
C HIS A 94 -12.98 1.03 8.83
N ARG A 95 -12.39 2.15 8.39
CA ARG A 95 -10.97 2.46 8.62
C ARG A 95 -10.68 2.60 10.12
N GLY A 96 -9.56 2.04 10.56
CA GLY A 96 -9.10 2.09 11.96
C GLY A 96 -9.79 1.08 12.88
N GLU A 97 -11.02 0.68 12.56
CA GLU A 97 -11.77 -0.36 13.28
C GLU A 97 -11.59 -1.73 12.66
N ASP A 98 -11.78 -1.85 11.34
CA ASP A 98 -11.80 -3.11 10.61
C ASP A 98 -10.54 -3.33 9.78
N PHE A 99 -9.89 -2.24 9.34
CA PHE A 99 -8.67 -2.31 8.56
C PHE A 99 -7.74 -1.11 8.78
N GLN A 100 -6.47 -1.30 8.43
CA GLN A 100 -5.46 -0.26 8.39
C GLN A 100 -4.66 -0.36 7.09
N CYS A 101 -4.21 0.78 6.58
CA CYS A 101 -3.35 0.86 5.41
C CYS A 101 -1.95 1.29 5.82
N GLU A 102 -0.95 0.71 5.18
CA GLU A 102 0.47 1.00 5.35
C GLU A 102 1.11 1.09 3.97
N VAL A 103 1.98 2.09 3.77
CA VAL A 103 2.91 2.11 2.65
C VAL A 103 4.26 1.71 3.19
N SER A 104 4.84 0.65 2.62
CA SER A 104 6.12 0.10 3.04
C SER A 104 6.88 -0.43 1.82
N GLU A 105 8.14 -0.81 2.03
CA GLU A 105 8.87 -1.58 1.03
C GLU A 105 8.67 -3.08 1.23
N TRP A 106 8.54 -3.80 0.14
CA TRP A 106 8.73 -5.24 0.10
C TRP A 106 10.14 -5.52 -0.41
N ILE A 107 10.93 -6.19 0.42
CA ILE A 107 12.31 -6.58 0.10
C ILE A 107 12.30 -8.10 -0.07
N ASP A 108 12.72 -8.55 -1.25
CA ASP A 108 13.03 -9.95 -1.47
C ASP A 108 14.51 -10.20 -1.14
N TYR A 109 14.77 -10.81 0.02
CA TYR A 109 16.14 -11.09 0.46
C TYR A 109 16.84 -12.17 -0.37
N GLU A 110 16.11 -12.90 -1.22
CA GLU A 110 16.69 -13.89 -2.14
C GLU A 110 17.19 -13.24 -3.44
N VAL A 111 16.72 -12.02 -3.76
CA VAL A 111 17.08 -11.28 -4.97
C VAL A 111 17.66 -9.92 -4.60
N GLU A 112 18.98 -9.79 -4.69
CA GLU A 112 19.68 -8.55 -4.36
C GLU A 112 19.14 -7.35 -5.18
N GLY A 113 18.75 -6.29 -4.47
CA GLY A 113 18.21 -5.07 -5.09
C GLY A 113 16.74 -5.14 -5.51
N TRP A 114 16.02 -6.22 -5.19
CA TRP A 114 14.55 -6.26 -5.35
C TRP A 114 13.86 -5.63 -4.14
N ASN A 115 13.63 -4.33 -4.23
CA ASN A 115 12.81 -3.56 -3.31
C ASN A 115 11.69 -2.83 -4.05
N HIS A 116 10.43 -3.12 -3.68
CA HIS A 116 9.26 -2.51 -4.29
C HIS A 116 8.39 -1.82 -3.26
N LEU A 117 7.91 -0.63 -3.59
CA LEU A 117 6.87 0.02 -2.81
C LEU A 117 5.59 -0.80 -2.86
N GLN A 118 5.03 -1.08 -1.70
CA GLN A 118 3.77 -1.80 -1.54
C GLN A 118 2.75 -0.96 -0.78
N LEU A 119 1.48 -1.11 -1.18
CA LEU A 119 0.35 -0.74 -0.34
C LEU A 119 -0.14 -1.99 0.37
N LYS A 120 -0.01 -1.99 1.70
CA LYS A 120 -0.43 -3.08 2.56
C LYS A 120 -1.74 -2.71 3.24
N VAL A 121 -2.75 -3.54 3.02
CA VAL A 121 -4.03 -3.48 3.73
C VAL A 121 -4.04 -4.58 4.78
N THR A 122 -4.06 -4.19 6.05
CA THR A 122 -4.14 -5.13 7.17
C THR A 122 -5.56 -5.20 7.68
N LEU A 123 -6.15 -6.39 7.64
CA LEU A 123 -7.47 -6.64 8.21
C LEU A 123 -7.35 -6.91 9.72
N LEU A 124 -8.04 -6.11 10.51
CA LEU A 124 -8.17 -6.30 11.94
C LEU A 124 -9.15 -7.44 12.24
N LYS A 125 -9.21 -7.89 13.51
CA LYS A 125 -10.06 -9.02 13.91
C LYS A 125 -11.53 -8.80 13.53
N SER A 126 -12.06 -7.62 13.83
CA SER A 126 -13.39 -7.13 13.44
C SER A 126 -13.62 -7.19 11.92
N GLY A 127 -12.69 -6.67 11.13
CA GLY A 127 -12.81 -6.68 9.67
C GLY A 127 -12.81 -8.07 9.07
N ARG A 128 -11.99 -8.99 9.60
CA ARG A 128 -12.01 -10.39 9.20
C ARG A 128 -13.35 -11.07 9.48
N ASN A 129 -13.93 -10.82 10.66
CA ASN A 129 -15.24 -11.37 11.01
C ASN A 129 -16.32 -10.85 10.06
N LYS A 130 -16.34 -9.54 9.76
CA LYS A 130 -17.30 -8.94 8.82
C LYS A 130 -17.18 -9.50 7.40
N LEU A 131 -15.96 -9.72 6.92
CA LEU A 131 -15.74 -10.35 5.61
C LEU A 131 -16.27 -11.78 5.57
N PHE A 132 -16.00 -12.55 6.63
CA PHE A 132 -16.48 -13.93 6.75
C PHE A 132 -18.01 -13.99 6.79
N GLU A 133 -18.66 -13.14 7.58
CA GLU A 133 -20.13 -13.02 7.65
C GLU A 133 -20.76 -12.66 6.30
N ARG A 134 -20.05 -11.89 5.47
CA ARG A 134 -20.47 -11.51 4.12
C ARG A 134 -20.12 -12.55 3.05
N GLY A 135 -19.48 -13.66 3.41
CA GLY A 135 -19.05 -14.69 2.47
C GLY A 135 -17.96 -14.23 1.49
N MET A 136 -17.24 -13.15 1.80
CA MET A 136 -16.14 -12.67 0.96
C MET A 136 -14.84 -13.33 1.42
N ASP A 137 -14.26 -14.16 0.56
CA ASP A 137 -12.97 -14.77 0.82
C ASP A 137 -11.80 -13.81 0.54
N LYS A 138 -10.64 -14.16 1.11
CA LYS A 138 -9.42 -13.36 1.00
C LYS A 138 -8.90 -13.17 -0.42
N PHE A 139 -9.06 -14.16 -1.29
CA PHE A 139 -8.55 -14.12 -2.66
C PHE A 139 -9.43 -13.23 -3.52
N THR A 140 -10.75 -13.27 -3.32
CA THR A 140 -11.68 -12.32 -3.96
C THR A 140 -11.35 -10.89 -3.56
N LEU A 141 -11.11 -10.63 -2.27
CA LEU A 141 -10.71 -9.32 -1.80
C LEU A 141 -9.38 -8.86 -2.43
N LEU A 142 -8.36 -9.72 -2.42
CA LEU A 142 -7.06 -9.43 -3.03
C LEU A 142 -7.19 -9.13 -4.53
N LYS A 143 -7.96 -9.93 -5.26
CA LYS A 143 -8.18 -9.74 -6.70
C LYS A 143 -8.84 -8.40 -7.01
N ASN A 144 -9.81 -7.97 -6.21
CA ASN A 144 -10.44 -6.65 -6.36
C ASN A 144 -9.46 -5.52 -6.09
N LEU A 145 -8.65 -5.64 -5.04
CA LEU A 145 -7.59 -4.68 -4.71
C LEU A 145 -6.55 -4.56 -5.83
N ILE A 146 -6.07 -5.68 -6.37
CA ILE A 146 -5.13 -5.70 -7.51
C ILE A 146 -5.77 -5.08 -8.77
N THR A 147 -7.02 -5.42 -9.05
CA THR A 147 -7.74 -4.87 -10.21
C THR A 147 -7.90 -3.35 -10.12
N MET A 148 -8.17 -2.81 -8.92
CA MET A 148 -8.19 -1.36 -8.74
C MET A 148 -6.81 -0.75 -8.95
N ALA A 149 -5.75 -1.34 -8.40
CA ALA A 149 -4.40 -0.85 -8.58
C ALA A 149 -4.00 -0.82 -10.07
N SER A 150 -4.34 -1.85 -10.85
CA SER A 150 -4.03 -1.91 -12.27
C SER A 150 -4.79 -0.89 -13.12
N GLN A 151 -5.98 -0.46 -12.66
CA GLN A 151 -6.80 0.56 -13.33
C GLN A 151 -6.41 2.00 -12.96
N ILE A 152 -5.91 2.21 -11.73
CA ILE A 152 -5.64 3.55 -11.20
C ILE A 152 -4.19 3.96 -11.46
N LEU A 153 -3.24 3.04 -11.29
CA LEU A 153 -1.83 3.36 -11.40
C LEU A 153 -1.44 3.54 -12.88
N PRO A 154 -0.76 4.65 -13.22
CA PRO A 154 -0.16 4.83 -14.54
C PRO A 154 0.74 3.65 -14.91
N HIS A 155 0.94 3.42 -16.22
CA HIS A 155 1.78 2.32 -16.68
C HIS A 155 3.21 2.43 -16.16
N GLU A 156 3.72 3.65 -16.13
CA GLU A 156 5.06 4.03 -15.67
C GLU A 156 5.24 3.65 -14.20
N VAL A 157 4.24 3.96 -13.36
CA VAL A 157 4.25 3.61 -11.92
C VAL A 157 4.17 2.10 -11.71
N ARG A 158 3.55 1.34 -12.63
CA ARG A 158 3.48 -0.12 -12.56
C ARG A 158 4.78 -0.82 -12.98
N GLN A 159 5.69 -0.10 -13.65
CA GLN A 159 6.99 -0.60 -14.11
C GLN A 159 8.15 -0.26 -13.17
N GLU A 160 7.98 0.74 -12.31
CA GLU A 160 8.93 1.17 -11.26
C GLU A 160 8.93 0.24 -10.03
#